data_AF-A0A1E3NNA9-F1
#
_entry.id   AF-A0A1E3NNA9-F1
#
_cell.length_a   1.000
_cell.length_b   1.000
_cell.length_c   1.000
_cell.angle_alpha   90.00
_cell.angle_beta   90.00
_cell.angle_gamma   90.00
#
_symmetry.space_group_name_H-M   'P 1'
#
loop_
_entity.id
_entity.type
_entity.pdbx_description
1 polymer ?
#
loop_
_entity_poly.entity_id
_entity_poly.type
_entity_poly.pdbx_seq_one_letter_code
_entity_poly.pdbx_strand_id
1 'polypeptide(L)'
;MKSYTPVPVKVANNKNRKLGTWTPEVFTYPPVEEFKGWSVKDTTPLPYRAFKHTYFFTMGIRSMDWNSWIELDNEWMKYHNNKVERIADRGHELIGTDPVVWDAAIELLTEFRNFLPTRYPTLFKKTEKGINNLVTGEVFEFVNVPRNEFKKDPMEMAALMVQDDLAILKEDENGQYILKGGAIMLAGFWRLRDKLNLPLSAIHTTGDVPKYNEKLKRPMEKFFSRLTCDKPVVRNNYFLQTDADLAWSSSIGPEDKEVVGWNTAEVATDINKMYYRSERQSVRRLPISGCIVFTIRTYFLPITKMCKEPYIPKRLLDGILSWDEDVKRYRGYEKFHGLLLPYLEEQAKIQEAEGYTVDTEPDSYPF
;
A
#
# COMPACT_ATOMS: atom_id res chain seq x y z
N MET A 1 18.65 -0.30 -18.85
CA MET A 1 17.32 -0.11 -19.47
C MET A 1 17.44 -0.38 -20.96
N LYS A 2 16.42 -0.95 -21.61
CA LYS A 2 16.32 -0.85 -23.08
C LYS A 2 16.33 0.62 -23.51
N SER A 3 16.76 0.90 -24.74
CA SER A 3 16.60 2.23 -25.30
C SER A 3 15.14 2.45 -25.65
N TYR A 4 14.51 3.46 -25.03
CA TYR A 4 13.13 3.85 -25.30
C TYR A 4 13.10 5.20 -26.00
N THR A 5 12.27 5.31 -27.04
CA THR A 5 12.00 6.58 -27.74
C THR A 5 10.54 6.96 -27.48
N PRO A 6 10.24 7.66 -26.37
CA PRO A 6 8.87 8.03 -26.05
C PRO A 6 8.31 9.01 -27.08
N VAL A 7 7.03 8.81 -27.44
CA VAL A 7 6.31 9.66 -28.41
C VAL A 7 5.20 10.45 -27.71
N PRO A 8 4.69 11.55 -28.29
CA PRO A 8 3.56 12.26 -27.69
C PRO A 8 2.36 11.33 -27.42
N VAL A 9 1.62 11.54 -26.31
CA VAL A 9 0.49 10.69 -25.88
C VAL A 9 -0.51 10.40 -27.01
N LYS A 10 -0.81 11.40 -27.85
CA LYS A 10 -1.70 11.24 -29.02
C LYS A 10 -1.17 10.24 -30.05
N VAL A 11 0.15 10.22 -30.26
CA VAL A 11 0.83 9.29 -31.19
C VAL A 11 0.93 7.91 -30.57
N ALA A 12 1.23 7.82 -29.27
CA ALA A 12 1.28 6.56 -28.56
C ALA A 12 -0.07 5.82 -28.58
N ASN A 13 -1.17 6.58 -28.47
CA ASN A 13 -2.55 6.09 -28.56
C ASN A 13 -2.81 4.84 -27.70
N ASN A 14 -2.22 4.80 -26.51
CA ASN A 14 -2.25 3.62 -25.64
C ASN A 14 -3.67 3.22 -25.18
N LYS A 15 -4.66 4.11 -25.34
CA LYS A 15 -6.08 3.81 -25.11
C LYS A 15 -6.62 2.72 -26.06
N ASN A 16 -6.06 2.63 -27.27
CA ASN A 16 -6.47 1.67 -28.31
C ASN A 16 -5.34 0.70 -28.66
N ARG A 17 -4.38 0.48 -27.75
CA ARG A 17 -3.24 -0.42 -27.96
C ARG A 17 -3.68 -1.88 -28.08
N LYS A 18 -2.84 -2.71 -28.69
CA LYS A 18 -2.94 -4.17 -28.56
C LYS A 18 -2.67 -4.57 -27.10
N LEU A 19 -3.49 -5.46 -26.54
CA LEU A 19 -3.30 -5.95 -25.17
C LEU A 19 -1.88 -6.54 -24.99
N GLY A 20 -1.30 -6.31 -23.81
CA GLY A 20 0.04 -6.78 -23.46
C GLY A 20 1.19 -5.95 -24.04
N THR A 21 0.86 -4.96 -24.87
CA THR A 21 1.82 -4.01 -25.46
C THR A 21 1.66 -2.63 -24.83
N TRP A 22 2.72 -1.82 -24.88
CA TRP A 22 2.70 -0.42 -24.49
C TRP A 22 3.66 0.36 -25.38
N THR A 23 3.19 1.49 -25.91
CA THR A 23 4.06 2.43 -26.62
C THR A 23 4.55 3.47 -25.60
N PRO A 24 5.85 3.58 -25.33
CA PRO A 24 6.39 4.59 -24.42
C PRO A 24 5.88 5.98 -24.81
N GLU A 25 5.32 6.70 -23.84
CA GLU A 25 4.74 8.03 -24.08
C GLU A 25 5.48 9.12 -23.32
N VAL A 26 5.62 10.29 -23.95
CA VAL A 26 6.12 11.49 -23.27
C VAL A 26 5.02 11.96 -22.33
N PHE A 27 5.25 11.82 -21.04
CA PHE A 27 4.36 12.30 -19.99
C PHE A 27 5.09 13.33 -19.13
N THR A 28 4.50 14.51 -19.01
CA THR A 28 4.97 15.55 -18.08
C THR A 28 4.13 15.47 -16.83
N TYR A 29 4.76 15.07 -15.72
CA TYR A 29 4.11 15.04 -14.41
C TYR A 29 3.72 16.46 -13.98
N PRO A 30 2.57 16.62 -13.30
CA PRO A 30 2.29 17.85 -12.58
C PRO A 30 3.42 18.17 -11.61
N PRO A 31 3.74 19.46 -11.39
CA PRO A 31 4.81 19.85 -10.49
C PRO A 31 4.50 19.35 -9.08
N VAL A 32 5.52 18.77 -8.45
CA VAL A 32 5.47 18.35 -7.05
C VAL A 32 6.04 19.46 -6.20
N GLU A 33 5.36 19.77 -5.10
CA GLU A 33 5.76 20.80 -4.15
C GLU A 33 6.43 20.18 -2.92
N GLU A 34 7.43 20.89 -2.38
CA GLU A 34 8.03 20.56 -1.10
C GLU A 34 6.97 20.47 0.01
N PHE A 35 7.09 19.47 0.88
CA PHE A 35 6.33 19.46 2.13
C PHE A 35 6.98 20.43 3.11
N LYS A 36 6.59 21.70 3.02
CA LYS A 36 7.07 22.74 3.92
C LYS A 36 6.83 22.38 5.39
N GLY A 37 7.88 22.47 6.20
CA GLY A 37 7.82 22.13 7.62
C GLY A 37 7.80 20.63 7.93
N TRP A 38 7.98 19.78 6.92
CA TRP A 38 8.12 18.34 7.16
C TRP A 38 9.39 18.04 7.96
N SER A 39 9.24 17.18 8.97
CA SER A 39 10.29 16.72 9.86
C SER A 39 10.19 15.22 10.01
N VAL A 40 11.31 14.53 9.79
CA VAL A 40 11.46 13.10 10.05
C VAL A 40 11.26 12.73 11.52
N LYS A 41 11.19 13.71 12.43
CA LYS A 41 10.99 13.52 13.88
C LYS A 41 9.60 13.94 14.34
N ASP A 42 9.04 14.99 13.72
CA ASP A 42 7.87 15.69 14.29
C ASP A 42 6.61 15.59 13.43
N THR A 43 6.73 15.30 12.13
CA THR A 43 5.56 15.20 11.26
C THR A 43 4.80 13.90 11.54
N THR A 44 3.66 14.01 12.21
CA THR A 44 2.85 12.86 12.58
C THR A 44 2.21 12.18 11.35
N PRO A 45 1.95 10.86 11.40
CA PRO A 45 1.23 10.15 10.34
C PRO A 45 -0.17 10.73 10.14
N LEU A 46 -0.64 10.75 8.89
CA LEU A 46 -2.04 11.10 8.60
C LEU A 46 -2.99 10.02 9.13
N PRO A 47 -4.05 10.38 9.87
CA PRO A 47 -4.88 9.42 10.58
C PRO A 47 -5.94 8.75 9.68
N TYR A 48 -5.56 7.98 8.66
CA TYR A 48 -6.53 7.28 7.82
C TYR A 48 -7.28 6.13 8.53
N ARG A 49 -8.49 6.37 9.03
CA ARG A 49 -9.53 5.44 9.51
C ARG A 49 -10.46 5.03 8.35
N ALA A 50 -10.07 4.02 7.59
CA ALA A 50 -10.82 3.52 6.43
C ALA A 50 -12.16 2.80 6.73
N PHE A 51 -12.85 3.16 7.82
CA PHE A 51 -14.16 2.64 8.23
C PHE A 51 -15.19 3.77 8.35
N LYS A 52 -16.46 3.40 8.20
CA LYS A 52 -17.64 4.28 8.31
C LYS A 52 -18.71 3.55 9.14
N HIS A 53 -19.73 4.28 9.61
CA HIS A 53 -20.87 3.69 10.31
C HIS A 53 -21.57 2.58 9.53
N THR A 54 -21.60 2.68 8.20
CA THR A 54 -22.10 1.61 7.32
C THR A 54 -21.01 1.14 6.37
N TYR A 55 -20.79 -0.17 6.36
CA TYR A 55 -19.87 -0.81 5.45
C TYR A 55 -20.50 -0.98 4.07
N PHE A 56 -19.82 -0.47 3.05
CA PHE A 56 -20.19 -0.65 1.66
C PHE A 56 -19.12 -1.43 0.92
N PHE A 57 -19.53 -2.53 0.29
CA PHE A 57 -18.63 -3.36 -0.51
C PHE A 57 -18.34 -2.71 -1.88
N THR A 58 -17.33 -1.83 -1.93
CA THR A 58 -16.91 -1.10 -3.15
C THR A 58 -15.39 -1.09 -3.29
N MET A 59 -14.87 -0.69 -4.46
CA MET A 59 -13.41 -0.54 -4.64
C MET A 59 -12.82 0.65 -3.86
N GLY A 60 -13.65 1.62 -3.45
CA GLY A 60 -13.21 2.78 -2.63
C GLY A 60 -12.16 3.67 -3.31
N ILE A 61 -12.10 3.66 -4.65
CA ILE A 61 -11.11 4.37 -5.44
C ILE A 61 -11.46 5.85 -5.55
N ARG A 62 -10.47 6.72 -5.35
CA ARG A 62 -10.55 8.16 -5.58
C ARG A 62 -9.32 8.65 -6.34
N SER A 63 -9.44 9.79 -7.01
CA SER A 63 -8.28 10.44 -7.64
C SER A 63 -7.20 10.72 -6.60
N MET A 64 -5.94 10.54 -6.99
CA MET A 64 -4.80 10.83 -6.13
C MET A 64 -4.27 12.23 -6.40
N ASP A 65 -4.05 13.01 -5.34
CA ASP A 65 -3.26 14.24 -5.43
C ASP A 65 -1.79 13.91 -5.70
N TRP A 66 -1.15 14.63 -6.62
CA TRP A 66 0.21 14.32 -7.06
C TRP A 66 1.27 14.56 -5.98
N ASN A 67 1.06 15.50 -5.05
CA ASN A 67 1.94 15.71 -3.89
C ASN A 67 1.80 14.61 -2.84
N SER A 68 0.71 13.86 -2.92
CA SER A 68 0.36 12.77 -2.02
C SER A 68 0.69 11.39 -2.60
N TRP A 69 1.58 11.26 -3.58
CA TRP A 69 1.94 9.92 -4.07
C TRP A 69 2.55 9.07 -2.95
N ILE A 70 3.65 9.54 -2.36
CA ILE A 70 4.31 8.91 -1.21
C ILE A 70 4.19 9.86 0.00
N GLU A 71 3.64 9.37 1.10
CA GLU A 71 3.38 10.12 2.33
C GLU A 71 4.29 9.60 3.46
N LEU A 72 5.40 10.31 3.67
CA LEU A 72 6.37 10.00 4.72
C LEU A 72 6.04 10.77 5.99
N ASP A 73 6.33 10.16 7.14
CA ASP A 73 6.08 10.73 8.46
C ASP A 73 7.22 10.43 9.43
N ASN A 74 7.03 10.82 10.69
CA ASN A 74 8.04 10.66 11.73
C ASN A 74 8.26 9.20 12.18
N GLU A 75 7.46 8.25 11.70
CA GLU A 75 7.74 6.84 11.88
C GLU A 75 8.68 6.29 10.80
N TRP A 76 9.19 7.12 9.87
CA TRP A 76 10.06 6.69 8.77
C TRP A 76 11.18 5.75 9.21
N MET A 77 11.93 6.10 10.27
CA MET A 77 13.03 5.27 10.79
C MET A 77 12.55 3.90 11.29
N LYS A 78 11.40 3.83 11.95
CA LYS A 78 10.81 2.57 12.43
C LYS A 78 10.52 1.64 11.26
N TYR A 79 9.89 2.14 10.20
CA TYR A 79 9.56 1.36 9.01
C TYR A 79 10.80 0.96 8.22
N HIS A 80 11.75 1.88 8.05
CA HIS A 80 13.01 1.60 7.36
C HIS A 80 13.82 0.51 8.08
N ASN A 81 14.00 0.63 9.40
CA ASN A 81 14.73 -0.37 10.19
C ASN A 81 14.05 -1.74 10.14
N ASN A 82 12.72 -1.80 10.24
CA ASN A 82 11.97 -3.06 10.07
C ASN A 82 12.26 -3.69 8.70
N LYS A 83 12.28 -2.89 7.62
CA LYS A 83 12.62 -3.41 6.28
C LYS A 83 14.05 -3.93 6.20
N VAL A 84 15.02 -3.21 6.75
CA VAL A 84 16.42 -3.66 6.79
C VAL A 84 16.57 -4.97 7.55
N GLU A 85 15.97 -5.09 8.73
CA GLU A 85 15.96 -6.33 9.54
C GLU A 85 15.30 -7.48 8.77
N ARG A 86 14.14 -7.23 8.16
CA ARG A 86 13.40 -8.21 7.35
C ARG A 86 14.18 -8.69 6.14
N ILE A 87 14.90 -7.79 5.45
CA ILE A 87 15.77 -8.16 4.33
C ILE A 87 16.92 -9.04 4.81
N ALA A 88 17.52 -8.74 5.97
CA ALA A 88 18.59 -9.55 6.54
C ALA A 88 18.11 -10.96 6.93
N ASP A 89 16.89 -11.07 7.46
CA ASP A 89 16.26 -12.34 7.88
C ASP A 89 15.79 -13.19 6.69
N ARG A 90 15.09 -12.59 5.72
CA ARG A 90 14.35 -13.33 4.68
C ARG A 90 14.84 -13.10 3.25
N GLY A 91 15.61 -12.04 3.01
CA GLY A 91 16.17 -11.70 1.70
C GLY A 91 15.17 -11.77 0.54
N HIS A 92 15.46 -12.66 -0.41
CA HIS A 92 14.73 -12.82 -1.67
C HIS A 92 13.27 -13.29 -1.53
N GLU A 93 12.84 -13.76 -0.36
CA GLU A 93 11.42 -14.11 -0.16
C GLU A 93 10.49 -12.88 -0.17
N LEU A 94 11.05 -11.72 0.18
CA LEU A 94 10.33 -10.45 0.27
C LEU A 94 10.45 -9.61 -0.99
N ILE A 95 11.43 -9.90 -1.84
CA ILE A 95 11.82 -9.09 -3.00
C ILE A 95 11.93 -9.98 -4.23
N GLY A 96 11.27 -9.60 -5.31
CA GLY A 96 11.41 -10.27 -6.59
C GLY A 96 11.19 -9.31 -7.75
N THR A 97 12.12 -9.30 -8.70
CA THR A 97 12.00 -8.51 -9.94
C THR A 97 12.15 -9.44 -11.15
N ASP A 98 11.04 -9.82 -11.78
CA ASP A 98 11.08 -10.60 -13.02
C ASP A 98 11.85 -9.78 -14.09
N PRO A 99 12.76 -10.41 -14.85
CA PRO A 99 13.50 -9.74 -15.92
C PRO A 99 12.62 -8.94 -16.89
N VAL A 100 11.36 -9.33 -17.11
CA VAL A 100 10.41 -8.64 -18.00
C VAL A 100 9.97 -7.27 -17.48
N VAL A 101 10.06 -7.02 -16.16
CA VAL A 101 9.72 -5.74 -15.53
C VAL A 101 10.93 -5.01 -14.94
N TRP A 102 12.16 -5.48 -15.24
CA TRP A 102 13.37 -4.80 -14.80
C TRP A 102 13.38 -3.32 -15.18
N ASP A 103 13.04 -3.01 -16.43
CA ASP A 103 13.00 -1.63 -16.93
C ASP A 103 11.93 -0.78 -16.20
N ALA A 104 10.80 -1.39 -15.81
CA ALA A 104 9.78 -0.73 -14.99
C ALA A 104 10.27 -0.44 -13.55
N ALA A 105 11.08 -1.33 -12.97
CA ALA A 105 11.69 -1.11 -11.67
C ALA A 105 12.72 0.04 -11.70
N ILE A 106 13.54 0.14 -12.75
CA ILE A 106 14.46 1.28 -12.94
C ILE A 106 13.68 2.57 -13.20
N GLU A 107 12.59 2.50 -13.96
CA GLU A 107 11.70 3.64 -14.17
C GLU A 107 11.11 4.12 -12.82
N LEU A 108 10.63 3.21 -11.97
CA LEU A 108 10.16 3.54 -10.61
C LEU A 108 11.25 4.22 -9.77
N LEU A 109 12.48 3.72 -9.79
CA LEU A 109 13.62 4.37 -9.11
C LEU A 109 13.87 5.78 -9.66
N THR A 110 13.73 5.97 -10.97
CA THR A 110 13.87 7.28 -11.62
C THR A 110 12.76 8.23 -11.18
N GLU A 111 11.53 7.74 -11.07
CA GLU A 111 10.39 8.49 -10.53
C GLU A 111 10.63 8.92 -9.08
N PHE A 112 11.12 8.01 -8.22
CA PHE A 112 11.48 8.34 -6.84
C PHE A 112 12.64 9.33 -6.73
N ARG A 113 13.65 9.23 -7.59
CA ARG A 113 14.75 10.21 -7.66
C ARG A 113 14.29 11.62 -8.00
N ASN A 114 13.17 11.77 -8.71
CA ASN A 114 12.60 13.08 -9.02
C ASN A 114 11.61 13.53 -7.93
N PHE A 115 10.76 12.63 -7.46
CA PHE A 115 9.70 12.92 -6.48
C PHE A 115 10.25 13.18 -5.07
N LEU A 116 11.03 12.24 -4.51
CA LEU A 116 11.38 12.25 -3.09
C LEU A 116 12.27 13.43 -2.68
N PRO A 117 13.32 13.82 -3.42
CA PRO A 117 14.13 14.98 -3.05
C PRO A 117 13.39 16.31 -3.22
N THR A 118 12.37 16.36 -4.10
CA THR A 118 11.54 17.55 -4.27
C THR A 118 10.54 17.67 -3.12
N ARG A 119 9.88 16.56 -2.76
CA ARG A 119 8.86 16.53 -1.71
C ARG A 119 9.45 16.57 -0.30
N TYR A 120 10.59 15.91 -0.07
CA TYR A 120 11.24 15.70 1.23
C TYR A 120 12.75 16.02 1.17
N PRO A 121 13.15 17.28 0.88
CA PRO A 121 14.54 17.67 0.64
C PRO A 121 15.46 17.51 1.88
N THR A 122 14.88 17.47 3.08
CA THR A 122 15.61 17.24 4.33
C THR A 122 15.94 15.77 4.58
N LEU A 123 15.26 14.84 3.89
CA LEU A 123 15.51 13.40 3.96
C LEU A 123 16.25 12.88 2.74
N PHE A 124 16.00 13.43 1.55
CA PHE A 124 16.58 12.93 0.31
C PHE A 124 17.29 14.00 -0.51
N LYS A 125 18.40 13.59 -1.11
CA LYS A 125 19.15 14.42 -2.07
C LYS A 125 19.29 13.69 -3.40
N LYS A 126 18.85 14.31 -4.48
CA LYS A 126 19.09 13.85 -5.85
C LYS A 126 20.60 13.93 -6.16
N THR A 127 21.15 12.86 -6.72
CA THR A 127 22.55 12.82 -7.21
C THR A 127 22.57 12.55 -8.70
N GLU A 128 23.70 12.73 -9.37
CA GLU A 128 23.83 12.43 -10.81
C GLU A 128 23.46 10.97 -11.12
N LYS A 129 23.97 10.03 -10.32
CA LYS A 129 23.81 8.58 -10.52
C LYS A 129 22.59 7.96 -9.82
N GLY A 130 21.88 8.73 -9.00
CA GLY A 130 20.76 8.20 -8.23
C GLY A 130 20.23 9.15 -7.15
N ILE A 131 20.11 8.65 -5.92
CA ILE A 131 19.54 9.37 -4.77
C ILE A 131 20.25 8.95 -3.47
N ASN A 132 20.50 9.92 -2.60
CA ASN A 132 21.05 9.69 -1.27
C ASN A 132 19.97 9.92 -0.21
N ASN A 133 20.00 9.08 0.82
CA ASN A 133 19.26 9.30 2.05
C ASN A 133 20.15 10.06 3.05
N LEU A 134 19.73 11.26 3.45
CA LEU A 134 20.48 12.16 4.31
C LEU A 134 20.42 11.75 5.79
N VAL A 135 19.42 10.95 6.18
CA VAL A 135 19.24 10.49 7.56
C VAL A 135 19.98 9.18 7.82
N THR A 136 19.88 8.20 6.91
CA THR A 136 20.57 6.90 7.05
C THR A 136 21.99 6.91 6.48
N GLY A 137 22.30 7.86 5.60
CA GLY A 137 23.57 7.90 4.86
C GLY A 137 23.63 6.94 3.67
N GLU A 138 22.55 6.23 3.35
CA GLU A 138 22.50 5.30 2.22
C GLU A 138 22.62 6.02 0.88
N VAL A 139 23.27 5.35 -0.07
CA VAL A 139 23.51 5.82 -1.43
C VAL A 139 22.96 4.80 -2.40
N PHE A 140 21.97 5.19 -3.19
CA PHE A 140 21.33 4.33 -4.19
C PHE A 140 21.71 4.82 -5.58
N GLU A 141 22.55 4.06 -6.30
CA GLU A 141 22.99 4.35 -7.66
C GLU A 141 22.36 3.37 -8.65
N PHE A 142 21.71 3.91 -9.68
CA PHE A 142 20.99 3.12 -10.69
C PHE A 142 20.91 3.80 -12.07
N VAL A 143 21.27 5.09 -12.17
CA VAL A 143 21.33 5.81 -13.44
C VAL A 143 22.65 5.48 -14.13
N ASN A 144 22.58 5.00 -15.37
CA ASN A 144 23.75 4.57 -16.17
C ASN A 144 24.61 3.49 -15.48
N VAL A 145 24.04 2.71 -14.58
CA VAL A 145 24.70 1.56 -13.96
C VAL A 145 24.39 0.31 -14.81
N PRO A 146 25.38 -0.47 -15.25
CA PRO A 146 25.15 -1.75 -15.90
C PRO A 146 24.43 -2.73 -14.97
N ARG A 147 23.49 -3.54 -15.51
CA ARG A 147 22.63 -4.42 -14.70
C ARG A 147 23.43 -5.39 -13.80
N ASN A 148 24.56 -5.90 -14.29
CA ASN A 148 25.46 -6.79 -13.56
C ASN A 148 26.28 -6.10 -12.45
N GLU A 149 26.24 -4.76 -12.38
CA GLU A 149 26.94 -3.96 -11.37
C GLU A 149 25.98 -3.38 -10.31
N PHE A 150 24.68 -3.68 -10.40
CA PHE A 150 23.73 -3.28 -9.36
C PHE A 150 24.08 -3.94 -8.03
N LYS A 151 24.26 -3.11 -7.00
CA LYS A 151 24.57 -3.57 -5.64
C LYS A 151 23.38 -4.23 -4.94
N LYS A 152 22.16 -3.94 -5.39
CA LYS A 152 20.88 -4.39 -4.81
C LYS A 152 19.86 -4.60 -5.91
N ASP A 153 18.85 -5.41 -5.63
CA ASP A 153 17.68 -5.48 -6.51
C ASP A 153 17.01 -4.09 -6.60
N PRO A 154 16.54 -3.64 -7.77
CA PRO A 154 15.94 -2.32 -7.89
C PRO A 154 14.66 -2.15 -7.05
N MET A 155 13.90 -3.23 -6.80
CA MET A 155 12.75 -3.18 -5.90
C MET A 155 13.17 -3.09 -4.43
N GLU A 156 14.30 -3.70 -4.04
CA GLU A 156 14.91 -3.49 -2.72
C GLU A 156 15.28 -2.02 -2.52
N MET A 157 16.00 -1.43 -3.48
CA MET A 157 16.36 -0.01 -3.44
C MET A 157 15.13 0.88 -3.30
N ALA A 158 14.09 0.63 -4.10
CA ALA A 158 12.87 1.42 -4.08
C ALA A 158 12.15 1.30 -2.72
N ALA A 159 12.08 0.10 -2.15
CA ALA A 159 11.42 -0.15 -0.88
C ALA A 159 12.15 0.47 0.31
N LEU A 160 13.48 0.59 0.27
CA LEU A 160 14.26 1.24 1.34
C LEU A 160 14.11 2.76 1.36
N MET A 161 13.65 3.38 0.26
CA MET A 161 13.41 4.82 0.18
C MET A 161 12.06 5.26 0.77
N VAL A 162 11.10 4.35 0.94
CA VAL A 162 9.72 4.68 1.31
C VAL A 162 9.19 3.81 2.44
N GLN A 163 8.13 4.25 3.13
CA GLN A 163 7.47 3.42 4.15
C GLN A 163 6.56 2.34 3.52
N ASP A 164 6.11 2.56 2.28
CA ASP A 164 5.23 1.69 1.51
C ASP A 164 5.89 0.36 1.11
N ASP A 165 5.11 -0.72 1.09
CA ASP A 165 5.44 -1.88 0.25
C ASP A 165 5.10 -1.59 -1.22
N LEU A 166 5.79 -2.24 -2.15
CA LEU A 166 5.74 -1.91 -3.58
C LEU A 166 5.48 -3.15 -4.43
N ALA A 167 4.63 -3.00 -5.46
CA ALA A 167 4.35 -4.01 -6.45
C ALA A 167 4.32 -3.42 -7.87
N ILE A 168 4.83 -4.18 -8.84
CA ILE A 168 4.78 -3.88 -10.27
C ILE A 168 3.90 -4.92 -10.96
N LEU A 169 2.84 -4.41 -11.60
CA LEU A 169 1.91 -5.19 -12.39
C LEU A 169 2.16 -4.96 -13.87
N LYS A 170 2.32 -6.03 -14.64
CA LYS A 170 2.46 -5.99 -16.10
C LYS A 170 1.22 -6.57 -16.76
N GLU A 171 0.72 -5.90 -17.79
CA GLU A 171 -0.33 -6.43 -18.66
C GLU A 171 0.23 -7.54 -19.57
N ASP A 172 -0.49 -8.66 -19.65
CA ASP A 172 -0.23 -9.76 -20.57
C ASP A 172 -1.03 -9.61 -21.89
N GLU A 173 -0.82 -10.54 -22.82
CA GLU A 173 -1.48 -10.53 -24.14
C GLU A 173 -3.01 -10.73 -24.07
N ASN A 174 -3.51 -11.23 -22.94
CA ASN A 174 -4.94 -11.42 -22.67
C ASN A 174 -5.56 -10.21 -21.94
N GLY A 175 -4.78 -9.17 -21.64
CA GLY A 175 -5.22 -7.99 -20.89
C GLY A 175 -5.30 -8.19 -19.38
N GLN A 176 -4.76 -9.30 -18.85
CA GLN A 176 -4.64 -9.54 -17.42
C GLN A 176 -3.40 -8.83 -16.86
N TYR A 177 -3.54 -8.25 -15.68
CA TYR A 177 -2.42 -7.64 -14.96
C TYR A 177 -1.82 -8.65 -14.00
N ILE A 178 -0.54 -8.96 -14.20
CA ILE A 178 0.22 -9.98 -13.48
C ILE A 178 1.23 -9.31 -12.56
N LEU A 179 1.31 -9.76 -11.31
CA LEU A 179 2.35 -9.33 -10.38
C LEU A 179 3.71 -9.88 -10.84
N LYS A 180 4.57 -9.01 -11.34
CA LYS A 180 5.86 -9.38 -11.95
C LYS A 180 7.07 -8.82 -11.19
N GLY A 181 6.86 -7.78 -10.39
CA GLY A 181 7.89 -7.24 -9.51
C GLY A 181 7.29 -6.86 -8.17
N GLY A 182 8.07 -6.94 -7.10
CA GLY A 182 7.58 -6.59 -5.76
C GLY A 182 8.68 -6.52 -4.72
N ALA A 183 8.43 -5.68 -3.72
CA ALA A 183 9.13 -5.64 -2.44
C ALA A 183 8.04 -5.52 -1.37
N ILE A 184 7.67 -6.65 -0.78
CA ILE A 184 6.55 -6.81 0.15
C ILE A 184 7.12 -7.28 1.49
N MET A 185 7.34 -6.34 2.40
CA MET A 185 8.11 -6.55 3.62
C MET A 185 7.25 -6.34 4.87
N LEU A 186 6.18 -5.54 4.76
CA LEU A 186 5.34 -5.07 5.85
C LEU A 186 3.84 -5.32 5.59
N ALA A 187 3.51 -6.24 4.69
CA ALA A 187 2.14 -6.56 4.29
C ALA A 187 1.27 -7.14 5.41
N GLY A 188 1.86 -7.67 6.48
CA GLY A 188 1.16 -8.20 7.66
C GLY A 188 0.41 -9.51 7.43
N PHE A 189 -0.19 -9.70 6.25
CA PHE A 189 -1.17 -10.78 6.03
C PHE A 189 -0.98 -11.62 4.75
N TRP A 190 0.03 -11.33 3.93
CA TRP A 190 0.30 -12.09 2.72
C TRP A 190 1.77 -11.98 2.31
N ARG A 191 2.25 -12.98 1.58
CA ARG A 191 3.65 -13.10 1.17
C ARG A 191 3.79 -12.86 -0.33
N LEU A 192 4.88 -12.21 -0.74
CA LEU A 192 5.18 -12.03 -2.17
C LEU A 192 5.28 -13.36 -2.91
N ARG A 193 5.98 -14.34 -2.31
CA ARG A 193 6.21 -15.67 -2.91
C ARG A 193 4.91 -16.41 -3.28
N ASP A 194 3.82 -16.17 -2.56
CA ASP A 194 2.52 -16.80 -2.81
C ASP A 194 1.78 -16.16 -3.99
N LYS A 195 2.16 -14.93 -4.37
CA LYS A 195 1.39 -14.07 -5.30
C LYS A 195 2.19 -13.68 -6.55
N LEU A 196 3.51 -13.77 -6.51
CA LEU A 196 4.37 -13.45 -7.65
C LEU A 196 4.00 -14.34 -8.85
N ASN A 197 3.98 -13.74 -10.03
CA ASN A 197 3.54 -14.33 -11.30
C ASN A 197 2.05 -14.69 -11.41
N LEU A 198 1.23 -14.35 -10.42
CA LEU A 198 -0.22 -14.54 -10.52
C LEU A 198 -0.91 -13.29 -11.13
N PRO A 199 -1.97 -13.49 -11.94
CA PRO A 199 -2.84 -12.40 -12.34
C PRO A 199 -3.61 -11.84 -11.14
N LEU A 200 -3.99 -10.57 -11.17
CA LEU A 200 -4.79 -9.92 -10.13
C LEU A 200 -6.03 -10.74 -9.75
N SER A 201 -6.69 -11.35 -10.74
CA SER A 201 -7.85 -12.21 -10.51
C SER A 201 -7.53 -13.42 -9.65
N ALA A 202 -6.42 -14.11 -9.90
CA ALA A 202 -5.98 -15.23 -9.07
C ALA A 202 -5.51 -14.77 -7.69
N ILE A 203 -4.82 -13.64 -7.58
CA ILE A 203 -4.39 -13.06 -6.29
C ILE A 203 -5.59 -12.86 -5.36
N HIS A 204 -6.66 -12.25 -5.87
CA HIS A 204 -7.86 -11.94 -5.09
C HIS A 204 -8.75 -13.16 -4.86
N THR A 205 -8.85 -14.07 -5.83
CA THR A 205 -9.64 -15.31 -5.67
C THR A 205 -9.00 -16.25 -4.66
N THR A 206 -7.68 -16.45 -4.71
CA THR A 206 -6.94 -17.28 -3.74
C THR A 206 -6.77 -16.60 -2.38
N GLY A 207 -7.02 -15.30 -2.29
CA GLY A 207 -7.09 -14.57 -1.04
C GLY A 207 -8.49 -14.61 -0.41
N ASP A 208 -9.45 -15.34 -0.98
CA ASP A 208 -10.83 -15.43 -0.50
C ASP A 208 -11.52 -14.07 -0.29
N VAL A 209 -11.22 -13.10 -1.16
CA VAL A 209 -11.84 -11.76 -1.09
C VAL A 209 -13.36 -11.92 -1.30
N PRO A 210 -14.20 -11.51 -0.32
CA PRO A 210 -15.65 -11.69 -0.39
C PRO A 210 -16.23 -11.15 -1.68
N LYS A 211 -17.19 -11.86 -2.30
CA LYS A 211 -17.94 -11.36 -3.48
C LYS A 211 -17.05 -10.90 -4.65
N TYR A 212 -15.78 -11.33 -4.72
CA TYR A 212 -14.85 -10.86 -5.74
C TYR A 212 -15.32 -11.22 -7.14
N ASN A 213 -15.62 -12.51 -7.38
CA ASN A 213 -16.06 -13.02 -8.68
C ASN A 213 -17.39 -12.40 -9.12
N GLU A 214 -18.28 -12.12 -8.17
CA GLU A 214 -19.63 -11.61 -8.43
C GLU A 214 -19.64 -10.09 -8.68
N LYS A 215 -18.89 -9.32 -7.88
CA LYS A 215 -19.01 -7.85 -7.82
C LYS A 215 -17.77 -7.08 -8.22
N LEU A 216 -16.56 -7.63 -8.06
CA LEU A 216 -15.31 -6.84 -8.21
C LEU A 216 -14.46 -7.19 -9.42
N LYS A 217 -14.42 -8.46 -9.84
CA LYS A 217 -13.53 -8.94 -10.90
C LYS A 217 -13.61 -8.09 -12.17
N ARG A 218 -14.80 -8.00 -12.76
CA ARG A 218 -15.01 -7.27 -14.02
C ARG A 218 -14.77 -5.75 -13.89
N PRO A 219 -15.28 -5.05 -12.85
CA PRO A 219 -14.94 -3.65 -12.62
C PRO A 219 -13.43 -3.41 -12.46
N MET A 220 -12.73 -4.29 -11.73
CA MET A 220 -11.30 -4.18 -11.49
C MET A 220 -10.49 -4.37 -12.78
N GLU A 221 -10.75 -5.42 -13.55
CA GLU A 221 -10.08 -5.66 -14.85
C GLU A 221 -10.29 -4.48 -15.83
N LYS A 222 -11.51 -3.93 -15.88
CA LYS A 222 -11.81 -2.72 -16.65
C LYS A 222 -11.08 -1.48 -16.15
N PHE A 223 -10.90 -1.36 -14.83
CA PHE A 223 -10.19 -0.24 -14.24
C PHE A 223 -8.72 -0.24 -14.64
N PHE A 224 -8.01 -1.35 -14.41
CA PHE A 224 -6.58 -1.46 -14.72
C PHE A 224 -6.29 -1.28 -16.21
N SER A 225 -7.10 -1.88 -17.10
CA SER A 225 -6.92 -1.72 -18.56
C SER A 225 -7.09 -0.26 -19.04
N ARG A 226 -7.96 0.53 -18.39
CA ARG A 226 -8.28 1.92 -18.73
C ARG A 226 -7.44 2.97 -18.01
N LEU A 227 -6.70 2.58 -16.97
CA LEU A 227 -5.88 3.51 -16.20
C LEU A 227 -4.86 4.19 -17.10
N THR A 228 -4.88 5.52 -17.18
CA THR A 228 -3.93 6.35 -17.94
C THR A 228 -2.91 6.99 -17.01
N CYS A 229 -1.77 7.44 -17.55
CA CYS A 229 -0.68 8.03 -16.76
C CYS A 229 -1.10 9.29 -15.98
N ASP A 230 -2.07 10.06 -16.49
CA ASP A 230 -2.60 11.29 -15.90
C ASP A 230 -3.62 11.08 -14.79
N LYS A 231 -4.07 9.84 -14.54
CA LYS A 231 -5.16 9.53 -13.60
C LYS A 231 -4.74 8.53 -12.53
N PRO A 232 -3.69 8.81 -11.75
CA PRO A 232 -3.36 7.96 -10.62
C PRO A 232 -4.50 8.00 -9.60
N VAL A 233 -4.65 6.91 -8.88
CA VAL A 233 -5.70 6.77 -7.88
C VAL A 233 -5.14 6.30 -6.55
N VAL A 234 -5.93 6.54 -5.52
CA VAL A 234 -5.70 6.02 -4.18
C VAL A 234 -6.98 5.38 -3.66
N ARG A 235 -6.82 4.40 -2.79
CA ARG A 235 -7.89 3.84 -1.95
C ARG A 235 -7.34 3.55 -0.57
N ASN A 236 -8.23 3.32 0.38
CA ASN A 236 -7.82 2.78 1.67
C ASN A 236 -8.50 1.46 1.92
N ASN A 237 -7.79 0.60 2.64
CA ASN A 237 -8.31 -0.59 3.25
C ASN A 237 -7.88 -0.60 4.72
N TYR A 238 -8.48 -1.45 5.54
CA TYR A 238 -8.00 -1.67 6.89
C TYR A 238 -8.15 -3.12 7.30
N PHE A 239 -7.55 -3.50 8.41
CA PHE A 239 -7.72 -4.75 9.11
C PHE A 239 -7.58 -4.50 10.62
N LEU A 240 -8.08 -5.42 11.42
CA LEU A 240 -7.87 -5.45 12.86
C LEU A 240 -6.92 -6.61 13.13
N GLN A 241 -5.87 -6.36 13.89
CA GLN A 241 -4.83 -7.33 14.22
C GLN A 241 -4.84 -7.58 15.72
N THR A 242 -4.61 -8.83 16.12
CA THR A 242 -4.63 -9.24 17.53
C THR A 242 -3.22 -9.31 18.14
N ASP A 243 -2.26 -8.68 17.49
CA ASP A 243 -0.86 -8.60 17.89
C ASP A 243 -0.24 -7.26 17.43
N ALA A 244 0.99 -6.98 17.88
CA ALA A 244 1.70 -5.72 17.65
C ALA A 244 2.75 -5.81 16.53
N ASP A 245 2.76 -6.89 15.75
CA ASP A 245 3.81 -7.17 14.78
C ASP A 245 3.49 -6.52 13.43
N LEU A 246 4.15 -5.40 13.15
CA LEU A 246 3.92 -4.62 11.92
C LEU A 246 4.21 -5.42 10.64
N ALA A 247 5.31 -6.18 10.65
CA ALA A 247 5.83 -6.83 9.46
C ALA A 247 5.00 -8.04 9.02
N TRP A 248 4.72 -8.92 9.99
CA TRP A 248 3.94 -10.13 9.81
C TRP A 248 3.11 -10.39 11.06
N SER A 249 1.80 -10.52 10.90
CA SER A 249 0.92 -10.81 12.03
C SER A 249 0.99 -12.28 12.41
N SER A 250 1.42 -12.54 13.64
CA SER A 250 1.37 -13.89 14.21
C SER A 250 -0.06 -14.42 14.34
N SER A 251 -1.07 -13.54 14.34
CA SER A 251 -2.48 -13.92 14.35
C SER A 251 -2.92 -14.65 13.08
N ILE A 252 -2.17 -14.66 11.99
CA ILE A 252 -2.49 -15.50 10.84
C ILE A 252 -1.57 -16.71 10.71
N GLY A 253 -0.90 -17.06 11.81
CA GLY A 253 0.06 -18.15 11.88
C GLY A 253 1.49 -17.72 11.53
N PRO A 254 2.50 -18.55 11.84
CA PRO A 254 3.89 -18.25 11.48
C PRO A 254 4.08 -18.13 9.97
N GLU A 255 4.86 -17.14 9.54
CA GLU A 255 5.07 -16.82 8.12
C GLU A 255 5.67 -17.97 7.30
N ASP A 256 6.40 -18.88 7.96
CA ASP A 256 7.03 -20.03 7.31
C ASP A 256 6.08 -21.20 7.09
N LYS A 257 4.88 -21.20 7.70
CA LYS A 257 3.88 -22.25 7.44
C LYS A 257 3.28 -22.11 6.07
N GLU A 258 3.05 -23.22 5.38
CA GLU A 258 2.43 -23.23 4.05
C GLU A 258 1.06 -22.54 4.05
N VAL A 259 0.21 -22.91 5.02
CA VAL A 259 -1.13 -22.35 5.20
C VAL A 259 -1.11 -21.31 6.32
N VAL A 260 -1.55 -20.10 5.98
CA VAL A 260 -1.69 -18.94 6.87
C VAL A 260 -3.10 -18.38 6.71
N GLY A 261 -3.61 -17.71 7.74
CA GLY A 261 -4.91 -17.04 7.70
C GLY A 261 -5.62 -17.03 9.04
N TRP A 262 -6.73 -16.29 9.11
CA TRP A 262 -7.49 -16.09 10.35
C TRP A 262 -7.94 -17.39 11.04
N ASN A 263 -8.14 -18.47 10.31
CA ASN A 263 -8.51 -19.76 10.91
C ASN A 263 -7.44 -20.31 11.85
N THR A 264 -6.18 -19.89 11.67
CA THR A 264 -5.03 -20.26 12.52
C THR A 264 -4.81 -19.28 13.68
N ALA A 265 -5.58 -18.19 13.74
CA ALA A 265 -5.48 -17.17 14.78
C ALA A 265 -5.95 -17.69 16.14
N GLU A 266 -5.27 -17.27 17.20
CA GLU A 266 -5.81 -17.30 18.54
C GLU A 266 -6.90 -16.23 18.72
N VAL A 267 -7.82 -16.47 19.63
CA VAL A 267 -8.82 -15.46 20.01
C VAL A 267 -8.12 -14.39 20.85
N ALA A 268 -8.39 -13.13 20.54
CA ALA A 268 -7.85 -11.98 21.26
C ALA A 268 -8.32 -12.01 22.73
N THR A 269 -7.36 -11.85 23.63
CA THR A 269 -7.59 -11.85 25.09
C THR A 269 -7.20 -10.55 25.78
N ASP A 270 -6.46 -9.67 25.10
CA ASP A 270 -5.96 -8.42 25.65
C ASP A 270 -6.16 -7.27 24.66
N ILE A 271 -6.96 -6.28 25.07
CA ILE A 271 -7.29 -5.13 24.22
C ILE A 271 -6.05 -4.27 23.90
N ASN A 272 -5.01 -4.33 24.74
CA ASN A 272 -3.76 -3.60 24.52
C ASN A 272 -2.89 -4.23 23.43
N LYS A 273 -3.19 -5.47 23.03
CA LYS A 273 -2.57 -6.17 21.89
C LYS A 273 -3.39 -6.06 20.62
N MET A 274 -4.53 -5.37 20.65
CA MET A 274 -5.33 -5.11 19.45
C MET A 274 -4.80 -3.88 18.71
N TYR A 275 -4.50 -4.05 17.43
CA TYR A 275 -3.98 -3.00 16.57
C TYR A 275 -4.91 -2.74 15.38
N TYR A 276 -5.07 -1.46 15.08
CA TYR A 276 -5.66 -1.01 13.84
C TYR A 276 -4.58 -0.93 12.77
N ARG A 277 -4.78 -1.64 11.67
CA ARG A 277 -3.94 -1.59 10.49
C ARG A 277 -4.71 -0.95 9.35
N SER A 278 -4.26 0.20 8.86
CA SER A 278 -4.82 0.83 7.66
C SER A 278 -3.80 0.81 6.53
N GLU A 279 -4.26 0.57 5.33
CA GLU A 279 -3.42 0.56 4.13
C GLU A 279 -3.93 1.63 3.19
N ARG A 280 -3.12 2.66 3.00
CA ARG A 280 -3.30 3.62 1.91
C ARG A 280 -2.60 3.07 0.68
N GLN A 281 -3.40 2.79 -0.33
CA GLN A 281 -2.97 2.07 -1.50
C GLN A 281 -3.02 2.98 -2.73
N SER A 282 -1.88 3.27 -3.35
CA SER A 282 -1.82 4.08 -4.57
C SER A 282 -1.59 3.20 -5.80
N VAL A 283 -2.27 3.54 -6.91
CA VAL A 283 -2.11 2.84 -8.20
C VAL A 283 -1.83 3.89 -9.28
N ARG A 284 -0.71 3.76 -9.98
CA ARG A 284 -0.35 4.63 -11.11
C ARG A 284 0.29 3.84 -12.24
N ARG A 285 0.12 4.32 -13.47
CA ARG A 285 0.82 3.77 -14.64
C ARG A 285 2.14 4.50 -14.86
N LEU A 286 3.15 3.75 -15.28
CA LEU A 286 4.45 4.25 -15.70
C LEU A 286 4.45 4.53 -17.22
N PRO A 287 4.87 5.72 -17.66
CA PRO A 287 4.72 6.16 -19.06
C PRO A 287 5.68 5.47 -20.04
N ILE A 288 6.84 5.00 -19.59
CA ILE A 288 7.83 4.35 -20.45
C ILE A 288 7.54 2.86 -20.57
N SER A 289 7.45 2.15 -19.44
CA SER A 289 7.23 0.70 -19.42
C SER A 289 5.77 0.29 -19.59
N GLY A 290 4.81 1.19 -19.31
CA GLY A 290 3.38 0.88 -19.29
C GLY A 290 2.91 0.05 -18.11
N CYS A 291 3.84 -0.40 -17.26
CA CYS A 291 3.53 -1.16 -16.06
C CYS A 291 2.81 -0.29 -15.04
N ILE A 292 2.08 -0.95 -14.15
CA ILE A 292 1.38 -0.28 -13.06
C ILE A 292 2.17 -0.49 -11.77
N VAL A 293 2.44 0.60 -11.07
CA VAL A 293 3.01 0.60 -9.72
C VAL A 293 1.87 0.67 -8.73
N PHE A 294 1.89 -0.26 -7.78
CA PHE A 294 1.01 -0.32 -6.64
C PHE A 294 1.83 -0.09 -5.37
N THR A 295 1.52 0.95 -4.61
CA THR A 295 2.16 1.23 -3.32
C THR A 295 1.18 0.94 -2.19
N ILE A 296 1.68 0.44 -1.06
CA ILE A 296 0.88 0.03 0.09
C ILE A 296 1.50 0.65 1.34
N ARG A 297 1.07 1.86 1.72
CA ARG A 297 1.47 2.52 2.96
C ARG A 297 0.63 2.00 4.12
N THR A 298 1.27 1.26 5.02
CA THR A 298 0.64 0.70 6.22
C THR A 298 0.72 1.65 7.41
N TYR A 299 -0.40 2.15 7.91
CA TYR A 299 -0.50 2.80 9.23
C TYR A 299 -0.88 1.76 10.28
N PHE A 300 -0.17 1.76 11.41
CA PHE A 300 -0.31 0.71 12.42
C PHE A 300 -0.28 1.32 13.82
N LEU A 301 -1.40 1.27 14.53
CA LEU A 301 -1.53 1.85 15.87
C LEU A 301 -2.41 1.01 16.80
N PRO A 302 -2.16 1.04 18.13
CA PRO A 302 -3.02 0.36 19.11
C PRO A 302 -4.45 0.88 19.04
N ILE A 303 -5.42 -0.03 19.11
CA ILE A 303 -6.86 0.31 19.17
C ILE A 303 -7.14 1.23 20.36
N THR A 304 -6.51 0.97 21.50
CA THR A 304 -6.68 1.79 22.72
C THR A 304 -6.22 3.23 22.55
N LYS A 305 -5.21 3.48 21.69
CA LYS A 305 -4.78 4.84 21.33
C LYS A 305 -5.76 5.47 20.36
N MET A 306 -6.16 4.73 19.33
CA MET A 306 -7.09 5.19 18.30
C MET A 306 -8.46 5.58 18.87
N CYS A 307 -8.98 4.81 19.84
CA CYS A 307 -10.28 5.07 20.46
C CYS A 307 -10.33 6.33 21.35
N LYS A 308 -9.20 7.01 21.58
CA LYS A 308 -9.16 8.33 22.23
C LYS A 308 -9.49 9.46 21.26
N GLU A 309 -9.46 9.20 19.95
CA GLU A 309 -9.82 10.18 18.94
C GLU A 309 -11.34 10.34 18.91
N PRO A 310 -11.86 11.59 18.86
CA PRO A 310 -13.30 11.85 18.78
C PRO A 310 -13.99 11.08 17.64
N TYR A 311 -15.21 10.62 17.90
CA TYR A 311 -16.10 9.88 16.99
C TYR A 311 -15.65 8.47 16.61
N ILE A 312 -14.39 8.09 16.88
CA ILE A 312 -13.82 6.83 16.37
C ILE A 312 -14.46 5.56 16.93
N PRO A 313 -14.64 5.40 18.25
CA PRO A 313 -15.16 4.14 18.81
C PRO A 313 -16.52 3.77 18.24
N LYS A 314 -17.43 4.75 18.18
CA LYS A 314 -18.79 4.57 17.65
C LYS A 314 -18.79 4.26 16.16
N ARG A 315 -18.01 4.99 15.36
CA ARG A 315 -17.88 4.77 13.92
C ARG A 315 -17.34 3.37 13.60
N LEU A 316 -16.34 2.90 14.34
CA LEU A 316 -15.79 1.57 14.16
C LEU A 316 -16.79 0.48 14.59
N LEU A 317 -17.45 0.66 15.74
CA LEU A 317 -18.46 -0.27 16.24
C LEU A 317 -19.58 -0.48 15.21
N ASP A 318 -20.21 0.60 14.75
CA ASP A 318 -21.28 0.54 13.76
C ASP A 318 -20.80 -0.10 12.44
N GLY A 319 -19.59 0.28 12.01
CA GLY A 319 -18.95 -0.28 10.83
C GLY A 319 -18.79 -1.81 10.91
N ILE A 320 -18.31 -2.33 12.03
CA ILE A 320 -18.17 -3.79 12.24
C ILE A 320 -19.53 -4.48 12.30
N LEU A 321 -20.50 -3.90 13.03
CA LEU A 321 -21.85 -4.46 13.15
C LEU A 321 -22.61 -4.49 11.82
N SER A 322 -22.24 -3.61 10.87
CA SER A 322 -22.82 -3.58 9.52
C SER A 322 -22.20 -4.60 8.53
N TRP A 323 -21.19 -5.37 8.92
CA TRP A 323 -20.61 -6.40 8.06
C TRP A 323 -21.56 -7.58 7.84
N ASP A 324 -21.58 -8.09 6.61
CA ASP A 324 -22.18 -9.39 6.32
C ASP A 324 -21.25 -10.56 6.76
N GLU A 325 -21.79 -11.78 6.76
CA GLU A 325 -21.07 -12.97 7.24
C GLU A 325 -19.79 -13.27 6.43
N ASP A 326 -19.78 -13.01 5.12
CA ASP A 326 -18.59 -13.21 4.29
C ASP A 326 -17.47 -12.26 4.72
N VAL A 327 -17.82 -10.98 4.95
CA VAL A 327 -16.88 -9.95 5.39
C VAL A 327 -16.39 -10.24 6.81
N LYS A 328 -17.28 -10.65 7.73
CA LYS A 328 -16.91 -11.07 9.09
C LYS A 328 -15.88 -12.19 9.06
N ARG A 329 -16.14 -13.26 8.29
CA ARG A 329 -15.21 -14.39 8.14
C ARG A 329 -13.88 -13.95 7.55
N TYR A 330 -13.90 -13.19 6.45
CA TYR A 330 -12.68 -12.72 5.78
C TYR A 330 -11.82 -11.81 6.66
N ARG A 331 -12.43 -10.99 7.51
CA ARG A 331 -11.75 -10.05 8.41
C ARG A 331 -11.41 -10.64 9.78
N GLY A 332 -11.71 -11.92 10.03
CA GLY A 332 -11.37 -12.59 11.28
C GLY A 332 -12.25 -12.19 12.47
N TYR A 333 -13.51 -11.80 12.24
CA TYR A 333 -14.44 -11.31 13.28
C TYR A 333 -14.50 -12.20 14.53
N GLU A 334 -14.58 -13.53 14.35
CA GLU A 334 -14.61 -14.52 15.44
C GLU A 334 -13.41 -14.43 16.39
N LYS A 335 -12.31 -13.83 15.94
CA LYS A 335 -11.05 -13.75 16.69
C LYS A 335 -10.99 -12.54 17.61
N PHE A 336 -11.81 -11.52 17.41
CA PHE A 336 -11.72 -10.32 18.24
C PHE A 336 -13.06 -9.80 18.75
N HIS A 337 -14.21 -10.19 18.19
CA HIS A 337 -15.48 -9.52 18.49
C HIS A 337 -15.85 -9.56 19.98
N GLY A 338 -15.65 -10.69 20.65
CA GLY A 338 -16.00 -10.85 22.08
C GLY A 338 -15.20 -9.95 23.02
N LEU A 339 -14.04 -9.47 22.57
CA LEU A 339 -13.20 -8.53 23.31
C LEU A 339 -13.40 -7.08 22.83
N LEU A 340 -13.41 -6.88 21.51
CA LEU A 340 -13.38 -5.56 20.91
C LEU A 340 -14.74 -4.85 20.98
N LEU A 341 -15.85 -5.55 20.73
CA LEU A 341 -17.17 -4.90 20.68
C LEU A 341 -17.58 -4.31 22.04
N PRO A 342 -17.47 -5.02 23.18
CA PRO A 342 -17.75 -4.44 24.49
C PRO A 342 -16.88 -3.22 24.80
N TYR A 343 -15.59 -3.28 24.43
CA TYR A 343 -14.68 -2.15 24.59
C TYR A 343 -15.11 -0.94 23.75
N LEU A 344 -15.45 -1.14 22.48
CA LEU A 344 -15.91 -0.04 21.61
C LEU A 344 -17.24 0.55 22.09
N GLU A 345 -18.16 -0.27 22.60
CA GLU A 345 -19.41 0.20 23.20
C GLU A 345 -19.17 1.07 24.44
N GLU A 346 -18.25 0.67 25.32
CA GLU A 346 -17.87 1.46 26.49
C GLU A 346 -17.24 2.79 26.08
N GLN A 347 -16.26 2.77 25.17
CA GLN A 347 -15.61 3.97 24.69
C GLN A 347 -16.56 4.90 23.92
N ALA A 348 -17.51 4.34 23.17
CA ALA A 348 -18.55 5.13 22.50
C ALA A 348 -19.43 5.86 23.51
N LYS A 349 -19.89 5.19 24.58
CA LYS A 349 -20.68 5.83 25.65
C LYS A 349 -19.92 6.97 26.35
N ILE A 350 -18.62 6.78 26.59
CA ILE A 350 -17.76 7.83 27.17
C ILE A 350 -17.72 9.05 26.24
N GLN A 351 -17.44 8.85 24.96
CA GLN A 351 -17.37 9.95 23.99
C GLN A 351 -18.73 10.63 23.73
N GLU A 352 -19.82 9.86 23.73
CA GLU A 352 -21.18 10.41 23.61
C GLU A 352 -21.52 11.31 24.82
N ALA A 353 -21.09 10.94 26.03
CA ALA A 353 -21.25 11.77 27.22
C ALA A 353 -20.41 13.08 27.16
N GLU A 354 -19.33 13.08 26.40
CA GLU A 354 -18.51 14.27 26.09
C GLU A 354 -19.08 15.11 24.93
N GLY A 355 -20.15 14.66 24.29
CA GLY A 355 -20.82 15.36 23.19
C GLY A 355 -20.39 14.92 21.78
N TYR A 356 -19.52 13.92 21.64
CA TYR A 356 -19.12 13.38 20.34
C TYR A 356 -20.12 12.32 19.87
N THR A 357 -21.22 12.80 19.27
CA THR A 357 -22.29 11.94 18.73
C THR A 357 -22.24 11.86 17.21
N VAL A 358 -22.89 10.86 16.63
CA VAL A 358 -23.01 10.70 15.17
C VAL A 358 -23.56 11.96 14.48
N ASP A 359 -24.52 12.64 15.12
CA ASP A 359 -25.15 13.85 14.57
C ASP A 359 -24.22 15.08 14.55
N THR A 360 -23.14 15.05 15.34
CA THR A 360 -22.15 16.14 15.44
C THR A 360 -20.85 15.82 14.72
N GLU A 361 -20.74 14.62 14.15
CA GLU A 361 -19.54 14.16 13.46
C GLU A 361 -19.33 14.94 12.15
N PRO A 362 -18.14 15.53 11.93
CA PRO A 362 -17.87 16.22 10.69
C PRO A 362 -17.75 15.22 9.53
N ASP A 363 -18.38 15.53 8.40
CA ASP A 363 -18.20 14.80 7.14
C ASP A 363 -16.87 15.20 6.47
N SER A 364 -15.76 14.91 7.14
CA SER A 364 -14.42 15.25 6.65
C SER A 364 -13.54 14.02 6.51
N TYR A 365 -13.09 13.78 5.28
CA TYR A 365 -11.97 12.90 4.98
C TYR A 365 -10.64 13.60 5.36
N PRO A 366 -9.58 12.92 5.84
CA PRO A 366 -9.42 11.49 5.94
C PRO A 366 -10.28 10.98 7.09
N PHE A 367 -11.25 10.13 6.78
CA PHE A 367 -11.63 9.16 7.79
C PHE A 367 -10.34 8.47 8.12
#